data_AF-A0A559K4X5-F1
#
_entry.id   AF-A0A559K4X5-F1
#
_cell.length_a   1.000
_cell.length_b   1.000
_cell.length_c   1.000
_cell.angle_alpha   90.00
_cell.angle_beta   90.00
_cell.angle_gamma   90.00
#
_symmetry.space_group_name_H-M   'P 1'
#
loop_
_entity.id
_entity.type
_entity.pdbx_description
1 polymer ?
#
loop_
_entity_poly.entity_id
_entity_poly.type
_entity_poly.pdbx_seq_one_letter_code
_entity_poly.pdbx_strand_id
1 'polypeptide(L)'
;MFLLEETRKADKTSCISLLGQFYEVSSILAGQKVQVRFDPYDLSEIQVWKDGARQENARVLKLRDPKQQQVKAPDAESPAVQPTGLNYVELLYEEHRRQIRESQSAVLQDLIKGAGSHDS
;
A
#
# COMPACT_ATOMS: atom_id res chain seq x y z
N MET A 1 1.39 18.49 2.06
CA MET A 1 0.79 17.24 1.55
C MET A 1 1.35 17.01 0.16
N PHE A 2 1.87 15.81 -0.14
CA PHE A 2 2.43 15.47 -1.45
C PHE A 2 1.51 14.42 -2.08
N LEU A 3 1.11 14.63 -3.33
CA LEU A 3 0.40 13.60 -4.09
C LEU A 3 1.39 12.82 -4.93
N LEU A 4 1.28 11.50 -4.93
CA LEU A 4 2.04 10.66 -5.84
C LEU A 4 1.47 10.84 -7.25
N GLU A 5 2.35 10.99 -8.23
CA GLU A 5 1.98 11.06 -9.64
C GLU A 5 2.32 9.74 -10.34
N GLU A 6 1.36 9.20 -11.10
CA GLU A 6 1.56 8.01 -11.90
C GLU A 6 0.89 8.16 -13.27
N THR A 7 1.49 7.59 -14.33
CA THR A 7 0.86 7.56 -15.65
C THR A 7 0.05 6.29 -15.82
N ARG A 8 -1.26 6.42 -16.06
CA ARG A 8 -2.17 5.32 -16.33
C ARG A 8 -2.76 5.43 -17.72
N LYS A 9 -3.07 4.29 -18.33
CA LYS A 9 -3.79 4.24 -19.60
C LYS A 9 -5.26 3.96 -19.30
N ALA A 10 -6.15 4.80 -19.81
CA ALA A 10 -7.58 4.55 -19.73
C ALA A 10 -8.00 3.51 -20.77
N ASP A 11 -8.89 2.62 -20.38
CA ASP A 11 -9.50 1.63 -21.25
C ASP A 11 -10.54 2.27 -22.18
N LYS A 12 -11.12 1.45 -23.07
CA LYS A 12 -12.18 1.88 -24.01
C LYS A 12 -13.43 2.40 -23.29
N THR A 13 -13.65 1.98 -22.05
CA THR A 13 -14.75 2.43 -21.20
C THR A 13 -14.38 3.59 -20.29
N SER A 14 -13.26 4.29 -20.57
CA SER A 14 -12.77 5.40 -19.75
C SER A 14 -12.55 5.02 -18.29
N CYS A 15 -12.03 3.81 -18.06
CA CYS A 15 -11.69 3.30 -16.75
C CYS A 15 -10.17 3.17 -16.62
N ILE A 16 -9.63 3.39 -15.42
CA ILE A 16 -8.23 3.16 -15.08
C ILE A 16 -8.14 2.21 -13.90
N SER A 17 -7.11 1.39 -13.86
CA SER A 17 -6.76 0.61 -12.67
C SER A 17 -5.66 1.32 -11.88
N LEU A 18 -5.90 1.50 -10.58
CA LEU A 18 -4.97 2.13 -9.65
C LEU A 18 -5.04 1.43 -8.28
N LEU A 19 -3.89 0.96 -7.79
CA LEU A 19 -3.76 0.19 -6.53
C LEU A 19 -4.78 -0.97 -6.39
N GLY A 20 -5.08 -1.67 -7.50
CA GLY A 20 -6.03 -2.79 -7.51
C GLY A 20 -7.51 -2.39 -7.49
N GLN A 21 -7.82 -1.08 -7.49
CA GLN A 21 -9.18 -0.56 -7.64
C GLN A 21 -9.38 0.04 -9.04
N PHE A 22 -10.63 0.08 -9.50
CA PHE A 22 -10.98 0.71 -10.77
C PHE A 22 -11.60 2.08 -10.54
N TYR A 23 -11.21 3.04 -11.37
CA TYR A 23 -11.76 4.38 -11.34
C TYR A 23 -12.24 4.79 -12.73
N GLU A 24 -13.40 5.41 -12.79
CA GLU A 24 -13.96 6.02 -13.98
C GLU A 24 -13.37 7.43 -14.15
N VAL A 25 -12.88 7.72 -15.35
CA VAL A 25 -12.40 9.05 -15.76
C VAL A 25 -13.33 9.63 -16.82
N SER A 26 -13.12 10.89 -17.18
CA SER A 26 -13.90 11.55 -18.23
C SER A 26 -13.86 10.77 -19.55
N SER A 27 -15.01 10.69 -20.23
CA SER A 27 -15.20 9.91 -21.46
C SER A 27 -14.27 10.34 -22.61
N ILE A 28 -13.81 11.59 -22.62
CA ILE A 28 -12.88 12.12 -23.61
C ILE A 28 -11.47 11.49 -23.50
N LEU A 29 -11.17 10.88 -22.36
CA LEU A 29 -9.87 10.27 -22.06
C LEU A 29 -9.84 8.78 -22.42
N ALA A 30 -10.92 8.21 -22.97
CA ALA A 30 -10.99 6.81 -23.38
C ALA A 30 -9.81 6.42 -24.28
N GLY A 31 -9.09 5.36 -23.93
CA GLY A 31 -7.94 4.88 -24.69
C GLY A 31 -6.66 5.73 -24.60
N GLN A 32 -6.69 6.84 -23.86
CA GLN A 32 -5.56 7.77 -23.74
C GLN A 32 -4.71 7.49 -22.50
N LYS A 33 -3.46 7.99 -22.51
CA LYS A 33 -2.61 8.03 -21.33
C LYS A 33 -2.87 9.33 -20.56
N VAL A 34 -3.09 9.20 -19.26
CA VAL A 34 -3.39 10.29 -18.33
C VAL A 34 -2.43 10.21 -17.14
N GLN A 35 -2.14 11.35 -16.54
CA GLN A 35 -1.41 11.43 -15.28
C GLN A 35 -2.44 11.46 -14.14
N VAL A 36 -2.28 10.58 -13.17
CA VAL A 36 -3.12 10.57 -11.97
C VAL A 36 -2.29 11.01 -10.77
N ARG A 37 -2.89 11.85 -9.92
CA ARG A 37 -2.30 12.27 -8.66
C ARG A 37 -3.19 11.86 -7.49
N PHE A 38 -2.64 11.19 -6.50
CA PHE A 38 -3.39 10.62 -5.38
C PHE A 38 -2.56 10.52 -4.10
N ASP A 39 -3.21 10.37 -2.96
CA ASP A 39 -2.58 10.00 -1.70
C ASP A 39 -2.66 8.46 -1.52
N PRO A 40 -1.55 7.73 -1.32
CA PRO A 40 -1.58 6.28 -1.13
C PRO A 40 -2.35 5.83 0.12
N TYR A 41 -2.56 6.72 1.09
CA TYR A 41 -3.34 6.45 2.31
C TYR A 41 -4.80 6.90 2.19
N ASP A 42 -5.11 7.80 1.26
CA ASP A 42 -6.47 8.28 0.99
C ASP A 42 -6.78 8.33 -0.52
N LEU A 43 -7.53 7.33 -0.99
CA LEU A 43 -7.93 7.18 -2.39
C LEU A 43 -9.30 7.80 -2.69
N SER A 44 -9.85 8.61 -1.79
CA SER A 44 -11.15 9.28 -2.00
C SER A 44 -11.09 10.31 -3.14
N GLU A 45 -9.93 10.94 -3.34
CA GLU A 45 -9.71 11.96 -4.37
C GLU A 45 -8.57 11.57 -5.32
N ILE A 46 -8.94 11.11 -6.52
CA ILE A 46 -7.97 10.86 -7.60
C ILE A 46 -8.02 12.00 -8.61
N GLN A 47 -6.94 12.75 -8.69
CA GLN A 47 -6.80 13.91 -9.56
C GLN A 47 -6.31 13.49 -10.94
N VAL A 48 -7.01 13.85 -12.02
CA VAL A 48 -6.64 13.45 -13.39
C VAL A 48 -6.11 14.64 -14.19
N TRP A 49 -4.96 14.45 -14.84
CA TRP A 49 -4.33 15.44 -15.70
C TRP A 49 -4.02 14.86 -17.08
N LYS A 50 -4.19 15.69 -18.10
CA LYS A 50 -3.89 15.35 -19.49
C LYS A 50 -3.19 16.52 -20.16
N ASP A 51 -1.99 16.28 -20.68
CA ASP A 51 -1.20 17.26 -21.43
C ASP A 51 -1.02 18.61 -20.69
N GLY A 52 -0.83 18.53 -19.37
CA GLY A 52 -0.68 19.70 -18.50
C GLY A 52 -2.00 20.38 -18.10
N ALA A 53 -3.15 19.92 -18.59
CA ALA A 53 -4.47 20.43 -18.22
C ALA A 53 -5.15 19.53 -17.18
N ARG A 54 -5.78 20.16 -16.18
CA ARG A 54 -6.56 19.48 -15.15
C ARG A 54 -7.92 19.05 -15.71
N GLN A 55 -8.24 17.77 -15.54
CA GLN A 55 -9.52 17.17 -15.87
C GLN A 55 -10.35 16.91 -14.61
N GLU A 56 -11.56 16.40 -14.80
CA GLU A 56 -12.40 15.93 -13.69
C GLU A 56 -11.71 14.82 -12.89
N ASN A 57 -11.97 14.80 -11.57
CA ASN A 57 -11.45 13.76 -10.70
C ASN A 57 -12.03 12.39 -11.07
N ALA A 58 -11.22 11.34 -10.90
CA ALA A 58 -11.68 9.98 -11.17
C ALA A 58 -12.65 9.53 -10.07
N ARG A 59 -13.71 8.82 -10.47
CA ARG A 59 -14.73 8.29 -9.56
C ARG A 59 -14.49 6.82 -9.29
N VAL A 60 -14.62 6.39 -8.04
CA VAL A 60 -14.44 4.97 -7.70
C VAL A 60 -15.51 4.11 -8.38
N LEU A 61 -15.07 3.12 -9.15
CA LEU A 61 -15.93 2.13 -9.77
C LEU A 61 -15.97 0.89 -8.88
N LYS A 62 -17.05 0.75 -8.10
CA LYS A 62 -17.31 -0.47 -7.34
C LYS A 62 -17.72 -1.58 -8.29
N LEU A 63 -16.74 -2.32 -8.81
CA LEU A 63 -17.02 -3.52 -9.60
C LEU A 63 -17.66 -4.54 -8.66
N ARG A 64 -18.95 -4.82 -8.89
CA ARG A 64 -19.68 -5.81 -8.12
C ARG A 64 -19.05 -7.17 -8.42
N ASP A 65 -18.45 -7.80 -7.41
CA ASP A 65 -17.92 -9.15 -7.54
C ASP A 65 -19.01 -10.07 -8.08
N PRO A 66 -18.80 -10.76 -9.22
CA PRO A 66 -19.77 -11.75 -9.70
C PRO A 66 -19.95 -12.93 -8.72
N LYS A 67 -19.02 -13.11 -7.76
CA LYS A 67 -19.15 -14.08 -6.66
C LYS A 67 -20.14 -13.68 -5.55
N GLN A 68 -20.65 -12.45 -5.55
CA GLN A 68 -21.65 -11.98 -4.60
C GLN A 68 -23.10 -12.12 -5.12
N GLN A 69 -23.32 -12.96 -6.13
CA GLN A 69 -24.65 -13.54 -6.32
C GLN A 69 -24.82 -14.64 -5.25
N GLN A 70 -24.95 -14.20 -4.00
CA GLN A 70 -25.36 -15.07 -2.91
C GLN A 70 -26.75 -15.62 -3.24
N VAL A 71 -26.75 -16.87 -3.69
CA VAL A 71 -27.84 -17.79 -3.44
C VAL A 71 -28.19 -17.64 -1.95
N LYS A 72 -29.43 -17.21 -1.65
CA LYS A 72 -29.98 -17.29 -0.30
C LYS A 72 -29.94 -18.77 0.12
N ALA A 73 -28.91 -19.15 0.87
CA ALA A 73 -28.90 -20.40 1.61
C ALA A 73 -29.38 -20.09 3.05
N PRO A 74 -30.25 -20.93 3.65
CA PRO A 74 -30.73 -20.73 5.01
C PRO A 74 -29.58 -20.83 6.02
N ASP A 75 -29.74 -20.14 7.15
CA ASP A 75 -28.79 -20.05 8.25
C ASP A 75 -28.01 -21.35 8.50
N ALA A 76 -26.73 -21.34 8.14
CA ALA A 76 -25.77 -22.33 8.59
C ALA A 76 -24.70 -21.60 9.42
N GLU A 77 -24.67 -21.99 10.68
CA GLU A 77 -23.78 -21.60 11.77
C GLU A 77 -22.34 -21.36 11.27
N SER A 78 -21.81 -20.16 11.50
CA SER A 78 -20.44 -19.80 11.09
C SER A 78 -19.40 -20.60 11.88
N PRO A 79 -18.46 -21.31 11.25
CA PRO A 79 -17.32 -21.85 11.96
C PRO A 79 -16.43 -20.70 12.44
N ALA A 80 -16.02 -20.73 13.70
CA ALA A 80 -15.06 -19.77 14.24
C ALA A 80 -13.76 -19.82 13.43
N VAL A 81 -13.41 -18.69 12.80
CA VAL A 81 -12.15 -18.51 12.08
C VAL A 81 -11.04 -18.54 13.13
N GLN A 82 -10.35 -19.66 13.25
CA GLN A 82 -9.10 -19.71 14.00
C GLN A 82 -8.08 -18.83 13.27
N PRO A 83 -7.42 -17.87 13.93
CA PRO A 83 -6.41 -17.04 13.28
C PRO A 83 -5.17 -17.89 13.00
N THR A 84 -5.17 -18.61 11.89
CA THR A 84 -3.97 -19.22 11.33
C THR A 84 -3.20 -18.11 10.62
N GLY A 85 -2.34 -17.42 11.36
CA GLY A 85 -1.58 -16.29 10.83
C GLY A 85 -0.27 -16.16 11.56
N LEU A 86 0.81 -16.67 10.95
CA LEU A 86 2.18 -16.33 11.31
C LEU A 86 2.29 -14.81 11.52
N ASN A 87 2.58 -14.37 12.75
CA ASN A 87 2.75 -12.95 13.05
C ASN A 87 4.14 -12.49 12.56
N TYR A 88 4.24 -12.28 11.25
CA TYR A 88 5.47 -11.85 10.60
C TYR A 88 6.01 -10.53 11.16
N VAL A 89 5.12 -9.66 11.64
CA VAL A 89 5.50 -8.38 12.27
C VAL A 89 6.25 -8.62 13.57
N GLU A 90 5.75 -9.52 14.41
CA GLU A 90 6.40 -9.91 15.67
C GLU A 90 7.80 -10.48 15.41
N LEU A 91 7.93 -11.40 14.43
CA LEU A 91 9.19 -12.03 14.09
C LEU A 91 10.24 -11.00 13.61
N LEU A 92 9.85 -10.06 12.75
CA LEU A 92 10.74 -8.98 12.32
C LEU A 92 11.15 -8.07 13.48
N TYR A 93 10.23 -7.80 14.40
CA TYR A 93 10.51 -6.96 15.57
C TYR A 93 11.52 -7.62 16.51
N GLU A 94 11.42 -8.93 16.72
CA GLU A 94 12.39 -9.70 17.51
C GLU A 94 13.79 -9.70 16.89
N GLU A 95 13.90 -9.95 15.59
CA GLU A 95 15.20 -9.91 14.88
C GLU A 95 15.85 -8.53 14.97
N HIS A 96 15.07 -7.46 14.81
CA HIS A 96 15.56 -6.09 14.93
C HIS A 96 16.09 -5.80 16.36
N ARG A 97 15.39 -6.25 17.41
CA ARG A 97 15.83 -6.10 18.80
C ARG A 97 17.12 -6.86 19.09
N ARG A 98 17.32 -8.02 18.47
CA ARG A 98 18.55 -8.80 18.59
C ARG A 98 19.75 -8.04 18.02
N GLN A 99 19.61 -7.49 16.81
CA GLN A 99 20.67 -6.70 16.16
C GLN A 99 21.06 -5.44 16.96
N ILE A 100 20.07 -4.74 17.53
CA ILE A 100 20.33 -3.58 18.41
C ILE A 100 21.12 -4.00 19.65
N ARG A 101 20.78 -5.13 20.27
CA ARG A 101 21.50 -5.61 21.47
C ARG A 101 22.94 -6.02 21.16
N GLU A 102 23.14 -6.73 20.05
CA GLU A 102 24.46 -7.18 19.61
C GLU A 102 25.36 -5.99 19.28
N SER A 103 24.86 -5.01 18.52
CA SER A 103 25.59 -3.77 18.22
C SER A 103 25.90 -2.94 19.48
N GLN A 104 24.95 -2.77 20.39
CA GLN A 104 25.20 -2.07 21.66
C GLN A 104 26.27 -2.79 22.50
N SER A 105 26.26 -4.13 22.52
CA SER A 105 27.26 -4.91 23.24
C SER A 105 28.66 -4.78 22.63
N ALA A 106 28.77 -4.75 21.30
CA ALA A 106 30.02 -4.56 20.59
C ALA A 106 30.60 -3.16 20.84
N VAL A 107 29.75 -2.12 20.77
CA VAL A 107 30.15 -0.74 21.06
C VAL A 107 30.62 -0.57 22.51
N LEU A 108 29.95 -1.19 23.48
CA LEU A 108 30.39 -1.17 24.88
C LEU A 108 31.73 -1.90 25.08
N GLN A 109 31.96 -3.02 24.39
CA GLN A 109 33.23 -3.74 24.47
C GLN A 109 34.38 -2.96 23.84
N ASP A 110 34.15 -2.28 22.72
CA ASP A 110 35.15 -1.41 22.09
C ASP A 110 35.51 -0.21 22.97
N LEU A 111 34.54 0.38 23.68
CA LEU A 111 34.80 1.44 24.66
C LEU A 111 35.62 0.95 25.86
N ILE A 112 35.37 -0.27 26.35
CA ILE A 112 36.16 -0.88 27.44
C ILE A 112 37.58 -1.21 26.98
N LYS A 113 37.74 -1.68 25.74
CA LYS A 113 39.05 -2.05 25.18
C LYS A 113 39.91 -0.82 24.84
N GLY A 114 39.29 0.28 24.39
CA GLY A 114 39.97 1.55 24.15
C GLY A 114 40.42 2.27 25.42
N ALA A 115 39.83 1.98 26.57
CA ALA A 115 40.23 2.54 27.87
C ALA A 115 41.44 1.81 28.52
N GLY A 116 41.89 0.68 27.95
CA GLY A 116 42.97 -0.14 28.51
C GLY A 116 44.35 0.01 27.84
N SER A 117 44.50 0.91 26.86
CA SER A 117 45.76 1.09 26.11
C SER A 117 46.34 2.49 26.27
N HIS A 118 46.65 2.89 27.51
CA HIS A 118 47.55 4.00 27.79
C HIS A 118 48.15 3.82 29.20
N ASP A 119 49.18 2.98 29.32
CA ASP A 119 50.41 3.22 30.11
C ASP A 119 51.24 1.92 30.20
N SER A 120 52.32 1.85 29.40
CA SER A 120 53.59 1.15 29.69
C SER A 120 54.58 1.47 28.58
#